data_AF-A0A8W8LZA2-F1
#
_entry.id   AF-A0A8W8LZA2-F1
#
_cell.length_a   1.000
_cell.length_b   1.000
_cell.length_c   1.000
_cell.angle_alpha   90.00
_cell.angle_beta   90.00
_cell.angle_gamma   90.00
#
_symmetry.space_group_name_H-M   'P 1'
#
loop_
_entity.id
_entity.type
_entity.pdbx_description
1 polymer ?
#
loop_
_entity_poly.entity_id
_entity_poly.type
_entity_poly.pdbx_seq_one_letter_code
_entity_poly.pdbx_strand_id
1 'polypeptide(L)'
;SMNLSMLTMSYMPHLKVIEKESFLNLKHLVTLQLHDNSELVYIDPNAFVNCSHLKNLYLHNNKLQSVSSVLKDSLPALKTLHLYNNELECDCNAMWMKQENLREISNKTYRSVLFGDSLLKCGSPSNRKGILLRDLPLSALNFTCAPVIIPLFRRSYNLSIGEELHLECYAMGLPSPKITWRLPNGTLLDKENLRTGRYEIRNNSRFILRYLYESDTGRYSCEAQSVSGFDTESSIVTVNNKPVRISAEYVAGNFITISWNGTRNQWSMTGYEIHYKPLDNSEKFQIIPLDRRLRQFRYTFTNLSPLTTYMFCIVYVFETELYTVHCTNITTGDEDLSTTGITHINSKMIVGVVTSIFMLLILGCCVLVVRRVGKRKDYLEPLYSKDTESLIDVIPLESMYQGQTTPAACSSRTSLIQSQD
;
A
#
# COMPACT_ATOMS: atom_id res chain seq x y z
N SER A 1 11.38 23.90 27.07
CA SER A 1 10.77 24.32 25.79
C SER A 1 11.75 24.01 24.67
N MET A 2 11.31 23.49 23.53
CA MET A 2 12.22 23.30 22.38
C MET A 2 12.54 24.66 21.78
N ASN A 3 13.80 25.08 21.90
CA ASN A 3 14.32 26.32 21.32
C ASN A 3 14.79 26.07 19.88
N LEU A 4 13.90 25.51 19.05
CA LEU A 4 14.22 25.17 17.67
C LEU A 4 14.14 26.44 16.81
N SER A 5 15.29 26.88 16.30
CA SER A 5 15.39 28.07 15.44
C SER A 5 15.40 27.75 13.95
N MET A 6 15.70 26.51 13.58
CA MET A 6 15.70 26.05 12.20
C MET A 6 15.09 24.66 12.09
N LEU A 7 14.23 24.46 11.09
CA LEU A 7 13.61 23.19 10.77
C LEU A 7 13.70 22.95 9.26
N THR A 8 14.12 21.73 8.88
CA THR A 8 14.19 21.29 7.49
C THR A 8 13.26 20.09 7.29
N MET A 9 12.33 20.26 6.37
CA MET A 9 11.38 19.27 5.88
C MET A 9 11.40 19.26 4.35
N SER A 10 12.60 19.27 3.78
CA SER A 10 12.86 19.28 2.34
C SER A 10 13.19 17.88 1.84
N TYR A 11 12.98 17.60 0.54
CA TYR A 11 13.20 16.29 -0.06
C TYR A 11 12.36 15.14 0.54
N MET A 12 11.15 15.45 1.01
CA MET A 12 10.17 14.47 1.50
C MET A 12 9.27 14.03 0.33
N PRO A 13 9.45 12.81 -0.23
CA PRO A 13 8.80 12.41 -1.48
C PRO A 13 7.28 12.22 -1.36
N HIS A 14 6.75 12.09 -0.15
CA HIS A 14 5.33 11.85 0.12
C HIS A 14 4.63 13.03 0.84
N LEU A 15 5.34 14.14 1.07
CA LEU A 15 4.76 15.31 1.72
C LEU A 15 3.87 16.04 0.71
N LYS A 16 2.55 15.97 0.91
CA LYS A 16 1.55 16.56 0.00
C LYS A 16 0.95 17.86 0.50
N VAL A 17 0.84 17.98 1.81
CA VAL A 17 0.02 18.99 2.48
C VAL A 17 0.74 19.44 3.74
N ILE A 18 0.73 20.74 3.99
CA ILE A 18 0.95 21.28 5.33
C ILE A 18 -0.40 21.69 5.91
N GLU A 19 -0.89 20.91 6.89
CA GLU A 19 -2.18 21.13 7.52
C GLU A 19 -2.15 22.36 8.46
N LYS A 20 -3.35 22.85 8.82
CA LYS A 20 -3.53 23.91 9.81
C LYS A 20 -2.75 23.60 11.10
N GLU A 21 -2.13 24.63 11.68
CA GLU A 21 -1.43 24.53 12.98
C GLU A 21 -0.24 23.53 13.02
N SER A 22 0.24 23.02 11.88
CA SER A 22 1.36 22.07 11.81
C SER A 22 2.62 22.54 12.57
N PHE A 23 2.82 23.86 12.69
CA PHE A 23 3.97 24.47 13.36
C PHE A 23 3.61 25.23 14.65
N LEU A 24 2.41 25.02 15.21
CA LEU A 24 1.86 25.79 16.33
C LEU A 24 2.80 25.92 17.55
N ASN A 25 3.59 24.88 17.82
CA ASN A 25 4.49 24.79 18.97
C ASN A 25 5.90 25.35 18.71
N LEU A 26 6.23 25.74 17.47
CA LEU A 26 7.58 26.17 17.06
C LEU A 26 7.74 27.71 17.10
N LYS A 27 7.43 28.31 18.25
CA LYS A 27 7.35 29.78 18.41
C LYS A 27 8.67 30.54 18.19
N HIS A 28 9.80 29.84 18.30
CA HIS A 28 11.15 30.39 18.13
C HIS A 28 11.75 30.11 16.75
N LEU A 29 10.98 29.50 15.85
CA LEU A 29 11.45 29.13 14.52
C LEU A 29 11.77 30.39 13.72
N VAL A 30 13.00 30.46 13.20
CA VAL A 30 13.52 31.58 12.39
C VAL A 30 13.64 31.18 10.94
N THR A 31 14.01 29.93 10.66
CA THR A 31 14.16 29.40 9.30
C THR A 31 13.39 28.09 9.14
N LEU A 32 12.59 28.01 8.08
CA LEU A 32 11.86 26.81 7.70
C LEU A 32 12.14 26.46 6.23
N GLN A 33 12.68 25.27 6.02
CA GLN A 33 12.97 24.73 4.69
C GLN A 33 11.94 23.65 4.33
N LEU A 34 11.11 23.94 3.34
CA LEU A 34 10.05 23.08 2.80
C LEU A 34 10.19 22.93 1.29
N HIS A 35 11.42 22.98 0.76
CA HIS A 35 11.68 22.95 -0.67
C HIS A 35 11.92 21.53 -1.19
N ASP A 36 11.87 21.36 -2.52
CA ASP A 36 12.15 20.09 -3.19
C ASP A 36 11.27 18.92 -2.72
N ASN A 37 10.00 19.20 -2.36
CA ASN A 37 9.00 18.19 -2.07
C ASN A 37 8.13 17.97 -3.31
N SER A 38 8.38 16.89 -4.04
CA SER A 38 7.80 16.62 -5.36
C SER A 38 6.28 16.49 -5.39
N GLU A 39 5.64 16.28 -4.25
CA GLU A 39 4.19 16.10 -4.13
C GLU A 39 3.50 17.21 -3.31
N LEU A 40 4.23 18.20 -2.79
CA LEU A 40 3.65 19.25 -1.94
C LEU A 40 2.84 20.24 -2.78
N VAL A 41 1.51 20.16 -2.66
CA VAL A 41 0.55 20.89 -3.50
C VAL A 41 -0.27 21.93 -2.73
N TYR A 42 -0.40 21.79 -1.42
CA TYR A 42 -1.23 22.68 -0.61
C TYR A 42 -0.59 23.01 0.74
N ILE A 43 -0.78 24.26 1.17
CA ILE A 43 -0.41 24.74 2.50
C ILE A 43 -1.63 25.48 3.06
N ASP A 44 -2.11 25.05 4.22
CA ASP A 44 -3.22 25.71 4.88
C ASP A 44 -2.87 27.17 5.20
N PRO A 45 -3.77 28.15 4.97
CA PRO A 45 -3.54 29.56 5.29
C PRO A 45 -3.11 29.80 6.75
N ASN A 46 -3.51 28.91 7.66
CA ASN A 46 -3.23 28.97 9.09
C ASN A 46 -2.15 27.97 9.54
N ALA A 47 -1.39 27.37 8.63
CA ALA A 47 -0.30 26.46 8.97
C ALA A 47 0.78 27.09 9.86
N PHE A 48 1.04 28.39 9.65
CA PHE A 48 2.09 29.16 10.32
C PHE A 48 1.58 30.05 11.44
N VAL A 49 0.36 29.81 11.91
CA VAL A 49 -0.17 30.51 13.09
C VAL A 49 0.83 30.35 14.23
N ASN A 50 1.22 31.48 14.84
CA ASN A 50 2.17 31.55 15.96
C ASN A 50 3.67 31.43 15.60
N CYS A 51 4.04 31.40 14.31
CA CYS A 51 5.44 31.44 13.86
C CYS A 51 5.96 32.88 13.68
N SER A 52 5.70 33.78 14.62
CA SER A 52 5.94 35.23 14.48
C SER A 52 7.41 35.64 14.30
N HIS A 53 8.36 34.77 14.67
CA HIS A 53 9.79 35.00 14.52
C HIS A 53 10.38 34.49 13.21
N LEU A 54 9.58 33.84 12.35
CA LEU A 54 10.05 33.24 11.11
C LEU A 54 10.50 34.33 10.14
N LYS A 55 11.77 34.27 9.74
CA LYS A 55 12.42 35.23 8.83
C LYS A 55 12.62 34.64 7.44
N ASN A 56 12.89 33.35 7.35
CA ASN A 56 13.21 32.67 6.10
C ASN A 56 12.28 31.48 5.88
N LEU A 57 11.53 31.49 4.78
CA LEU A 57 10.66 30.41 4.36
C LEU A 57 11.01 29.98 2.94
N TYR A 58 11.46 28.74 2.78
CA TYR A 58 11.84 28.19 1.48
C TYR A 58 10.80 27.18 1.00
N LEU A 59 10.10 27.52 -0.07
CA LEU A 59 9.00 26.74 -0.66
C LEU A 59 9.20 26.49 -2.16
N HIS A 60 10.42 26.66 -2.68
CA HIS A 60 10.72 26.44 -4.08
C HIS A 60 10.75 24.95 -4.46
N ASN A 61 10.65 24.65 -5.75
CA ASN A 61 10.69 23.28 -6.29
C ASN A 61 9.61 22.35 -5.68
N ASN A 62 8.40 22.88 -5.47
CA ASN A 62 7.23 22.10 -5.06
C ASN A 62 6.17 22.12 -6.17
N LYS A 63 4.93 21.74 -5.83
CA LYS A 63 3.77 21.70 -6.74
C LYS A 63 2.66 22.66 -6.31
N LEU A 64 3.03 23.72 -5.60
CA LEU A 64 2.06 24.69 -5.10
C LEU A 64 1.45 25.48 -6.26
N GLN A 65 0.12 25.57 -6.29
CA GLN A 65 -0.60 26.44 -7.21
C GLN A 65 -0.81 27.84 -6.63
N SER A 66 -0.81 27.96 -5.30
CA SER A 66 -0.97 29.24 -4.63
C SER A 66 -0.34 29.18 -3.25
N VAL A 67 -0.07 30.36 -2.70
CA VAL A 67 0.18 30.57 -1.27
C VAL A 67 -0.76 31.68 -0.84
N SER A 68 -1.54 31.45 0.22
CA SER A 68 -2.53 32.41 0.68
C SER A 68 -1.90 33.71 1.19
N SER A 69 -2.55 34.84 0.97
CA SER A 69 -2.12 36.15 1.51
C SER A 69 -2.10 36.18 3.04
N VAL A 70 -2.92 35.36 3.70
CA VAL A 70 -2.99 35.22 5.17
C VAL A 70 -1.63 34.80 5.76
N LEU A 71 -0.79 34.13 4.96
CA LEU A 71 0.57 33.77 5.36
C LEU A 71 1.38 35.01 5.73
N LYS A 72 1.22 36.11 4.99
CA LYS A 72 1.93 37.37 5.25
C LYS A 72 1.48 37.98 6.57
N ASP A 73 0.17 37.98 6.82
CA ASP A 73 -0.40 38.50 8.06
C ASP A 73 0.06 37.68 9.28
N SER A 74 0.26 36.37 9.08
CA SER A 74 0.73 35.44 10.11
C SER A 74 2.24 35.52 10.38
N LEU A 75 3.03 36.09 9.46
CA LEU A 75 4.49 36.09 9.49
C LEU A 75 5.08 37.52 9.38
N PRO A 76 4.90 38.37 10.41
CA PRO A 76 5.30 39.78 10.35
C PRO A 76 6.83 40.00 10.29
N ALA A 77 7.64 39.02 10.70
CA ALA A 77 9.10 39.09 10.66
C ALA A 77 9.72 38.52 9.36
N LEU A 78 8.90 38.09 8.40
CA LEU A 78 9.36 37.41 7.19
C LEU A 78 10.20 38.36 6.33
N LYS A 79 11.40 37.91 5.96
CA LYS A 79 12.36 38.64 5.13
C LYS A 79 12.60 37.96 3.79
N THR A 80 12.49 36.63 3.76
CA THR A 80 12.79 35.80 2.60
C THR A 80 11.71 34.75 2.43
N LEU A 81 11.17 34.67 1.22
CA LEU A 81 10.16 33.72 0.76
C LEU A 81 10.51 33.24 -0.66
N HIS A 82 11.01 32.02 -0.78
CA HIS A 82 11.32 31.46 -2.09
C HIS A 82 10.16 30.60 -2.60
N LEU A 83 9.58 30.98 -3.75
CA LEU A 83 8.45 30.28 -4.37
C LEU A 83 8.68 29.87 -5.83
N TYR A 84 9.88 30.08 -6.37
CA TYR A 84 10.18 29.72 -7.77
C TYR A 84 10.03 28.20 -8.00
N ASN A 85 9.84 27.81 -9.27
CA ASN A 85 9.62 26.41 -9.68
C ASN A 85 8.45 25.72 -8.94
N ASN A 86 7.35 26.45 -8.80
CA ASN A 86 6.04 25.94 -8.41
C ASN A 86 5.08 26.03 -9.61
N GLU A 87 3.87 25.48 -9.47
CA GLU A 87 2.83 25.50 -10.51
C GLU A 87 1.85 26.67 -10.31
N LEU A 88 2.38 27.85 -9.99
CA LEU A 88 1.59 29.00 -9.53
C LEU A 88 0.48 29.41 -10.51
N GLU A 89 -0.74 29.52 -10.00
CA GLU A 89 -1.89 30.03 -10.71
C GLU A 89 -1.91 31.55 -10.65
N CYS A 90 -1.60 32.17 -11.79
CA CYS A 90 -1.50 33.60 -11.94
C CYS A 90 -2.86 34.23 -12.25
N ASP A 91 -3.79 34.08 -11.32
CA ASP A 91 -5.11 34.70 -11.30
C ASP A 91 -5.25 35.62 -10.08
N CYS A 92 -6.40 35.61 -9.39
CA CYS A 92 -6.56 36.36 -8.15
C CYS A 92 -5.62 35.90 -7.02
N ASN A 93 -5.24 34.62 -7.02
CA ASN A 93 -4.38 34.03 -5.99
C ASN A 93 -2.96 34.60 -5.99
N ALA A 94 -2.45 35.04 -7.15
CA ALA A 94 -1.14 35.65 -7.29
C ALA A 94 -1.12 37.16 -7.04
N MET A 95 -2.29 37.78 -6.83
CA MET A 95 -2.41 39.24 -6.76
C MET A 95 -1.59 39.86 -5.62
N TRP A 96 -1.64 39.27 -4.42
CA TRP A 96 -0.89 39.79 -3.28
C TRP A 96 0.62 39.72 -3.51
N MET A 97 1.13 38.64 -4.11
CA MET A 97 2.55 38.51 -4.46
C MET A 97 2.97 39.57 -5.48
N LYS A 98 2.10 39.86 -6.46
CA LYS A 98 2.33 40.92 -7.43
C LYS A 98 2.37 42.30 -6.77
N GLN A 99 1.44 42.59 -5.86
CA GLN A 99 1.39 43.86 -5.13
C GLN A 99 2.63 44.05 -4.25
N GLU A 100 3.10 43.00 -3.58
CA GLU A 100 4.33 43.05 -2.78
C GLU A 100 5.57 43.32 -3.64
N ASN A 101 5.70 42.66 -4.79
CA ASN A 101 6.79 42.93 -5.73
C ASN A 101 6.83 44.41 -6.19
N LEU A 102 5.66 45.02 -6.41
CA LEU A 102 5.57 46.44 -6.80
C LEU A 102 5.93 47.40 -5.65
N ARG A 103 5.53 47.09 -4.41
CA ARG A 103 5.88 47.87 -3.22
C ARG A 103 7.39 47.89 -2.96
N GLU A 104 8.07 46.77 -3.20
CA GLU A 104 9.53 46.68 -3.09
C GLU A 104 10.24 47.62 -4.09
N ILE A 105 9.74 47.69 -5.34
CA ILE A 105 10.31 48.54 -6.38
C ILE A 105 10.13 50.03 -6.06
N SER A 106 8.97 50.43 -5.52
CA SER A 106 8.67 51.85 -5.25
C SER A 106 9.47 52.45 -4.09
N ASN A 107 9.84 51.65 -3.08
CA ASN A 107 10.38 52.19 -1.84
C ASN A 107 11.86 52.58 -1.89
N LYS A 108 12.65 52.23 -2.93
CA LYS A 108 14.10 52.54 -3.10
C LYS A 108 15.00 52.33 -1.85
N THR A 109 14.47 51.75 -0.79
CA THR A 109 15.08 51.52 0.51
C THR A 109 14.59 50.15 0.98
N TYR A 110 15.53 49.39 1.53
CA TYR A 110 15.40 48.15 2.30
C TYR A 110 15.81 46.83 1.63
N ARG A 111 16.73 46.17 2.36
CA ARG A 111 17.42 44.89 2.17
C ARG A 111 16.52 43.64 2.25
N SER A 112 15.19 43.78 2.29
CA SER A 112 14.28 42.62 2.30
C SER A 112 13.76 42.41 0.89
N VAL A 113 14.46 41.60 0.10
CA VAL A 113 13.92 41.09 -1.15
C VAL A 113 13.09 39.86 -0.76
N LEU A 114 11.79 40.05 -0.50
CA LEU A 114 10.94 38.95 -0.05
C LEU A 114 11.04 37.78 -1.02
N PHE A 115 11.18 38.06 -2.32
CA PHE A 115 11.32 37.04 -3.36
C PHE A 115 12.73 36.87 -3.93
N GLY A 116 13.76 37.44 -3.30
CA GLY A 116 15.21 37.27 -3.58
C GLY A 116 15.71 37.71 -4.96
N ASP A 117 15.13 37.18 -6.04
CA ASP A 117 15.63 37.26 -7.43
C ASP A 117 14.49 37.21 -8.50
N SER A 118 13.22 37.25 -8.08
CA SER A 118 12.00 37.33 -8.93
C SER A 118 11.92 36.33 -10.11
N LEU A 119 12.29 35.07 -9.90
CA LEU A 119 12.10 33.95 -10.83
C LEU A 119 10.69 33.34 -10.78
N LEU A 120 9.71 34.04 -10.20
CA LEU A 120 8.34 33.56 -10.09
C LEU A 120 7.70 33.52 -11.47
N LYS A 121 7.49 32.32 -11.99
CA LYS A 121 6.79 32.08 -13.27
C LYS A 121 5.41 31.51 -12.98
N CYS A 122 4.47 31.85 -13.84
CA CYS A 122 3.14 31.25 -13.82
C CYS A 122 3.18 29.81 -14.33
N GLY A 123 2.54 28.89 -13.60
CA GLY A 123 2.24 27.52 -14.05
C GLY A 123 0.89 27.44 -14.78
N SER A 124 -0.07 28.28 -14.38
CA SER A 124 -1.41 28.39 -14.95
C SER A 124 -1.93 29.84 -14.87
N PRO A 125 -3.04 30.19 -15.55
CA PRO A 125 -3.68 29.43 -16.63
C PRO A 125 -2.77 29.23 -17.85
N SER A 126 -3.15 28.32 -18.77
CA SER A 126 -2.31 27.91 -19.91
C SER A 126 -1.82 29.06 -20.79
N ASN A 127 -2.61 30.13 -20.93
CA ASN A 127 -2.25 31.34 -21.69
C ASN A 127 -1.22 32.23 -20.99
N ARG A 128 -0.93 32.00 -19.69
CA ARG A 128 0.07 32.74 -18.92
C ARG A 128 1.26 31.89 -18.51
N LYS A 129 1.22 30.60 -18.79
CA LYS A 129 2.26 29.65 -18.39
C LYS A 129 3.64 30.10 -18.89
N GLY A 130 4.62 30.12 -17.98
CA GLY A 130 6.00 30.52 -18.23
C GLY A 130 6.28 32.02 -18.12
N ILE A 131 5.26 32.88 -18.13
CA ILE A 131 5.42 34.32 -17.94
C ILE A 131 5.87 34.60 -16.51
N LEU A 132 6.83 35.51 -16.34
CA LEU A 132 7.25 35.97 -15.02
C LEU A 132 6.15 36.84 -14.39
N LEU A 133 5.84 36.61 -13.11
CA LEU A 133 4.81 37.36 -12.39
C LEU A 133 5.09 38.88 -12.38
N ARG A 134 6.36 39.27 -12.31
CA ARG A 134 6.78 40.68 -12.40
C ARG A 134 6.45 41.34 -13.75
N ASP A 135 6.31 40.56 -14.81
CA ASP A 135 6.05 41.06 -16.18
C ASP A 135 4.55 41.14 -16.48
N LEU A 136 3.69 40.52 -15.66
CA LEU A 136 2.24 40.63 -15.80
C LEU A 136 1.74 42.02 -15.38
N PRO A 137 0.84 42.68 -16.12
CA PRO A 137 0.21 43.91 -15.64
C PRO A 137 -0.78 43.60 -14.50
N LEU A 138 -0.97 44.54 -13.57
CA LEU A 138 -1.94 44.36 -12.46
C LEU A 138 -3.36 44.08 -12.97
N SER A 139 -3.75 44.69 -14.09
CA SER A 139 -5.05 44.47 -14.74
C SER A 139 -5.25 43.05 -15.28
N ALA A 140 -4.19 42.24 -15.39
CA ALA A 140 -4.33 40.83 -15.73
C ALA A 140 -4.85 40.01 -14.55
N LEU A 141 -4.70 40.46 -13.30
CA LEU A 141 -5.09 39.72 -12.10
C LEU A 141 -6.40 40.28 -11.54
N ASN A 142 -7.34 39.40 -11.23
CA ASN A 142 -8.60 39.78 -10.59
C ASN A 142 -8.42 39.92 -9.08
N PHE A 143 -9.31 40.66 -8.41
CA PHE A 143 -9.30 40.76 -6.94
C PHE A 143 -10.01 39.58 -6.26
N THR A 144 -10.86 38.88 -6.99
CA THR A 144 -11.58 37.70 -6.54
C THR A 144 -11.55 36.63 -7.62
N CYS A 145 -11.69 35.36 -7.22
CA CYS A 145 -11.80 34.25 -8.14
C CYS A 145 -12.60 33.12 -7.50
N ALA A 146 -13.25 32.33 -8.38
CA ALA A 146 -13.99 31.17 -7.98
C ALA A 146 -13.08 30.14 -7.30
N PRO A 147 -13.65 29.26 -6.47
CA PRO A 147 -12.88 28.19 -5.85
C PRO A 147 -12.24 27.27 -6.90
N VAL A 148 -11.07 26.72 -6.59
CA VAL A 148 -10.43 25.64 -7.35
C VAL A 148 -10.10 24.53 -6.37
N ILE A 149 -10.65 23.34 -6.62
CA ILE A 149 -10.43 22.16 -5.78
C ILE A 149 -9.09 21.49 -6.13
N ILE A 150 -8.37 21.11 -5.08
CA ILE A 150 -7.17 20.28 -5.12
C ILE A 150 -7.56 18.92 -4.52
N PRO A 151 -8.03 17.95 -5.34
CA PRO A 151 -8.46 16.66 -4.83
C PRO A 151 -7.23 15.79 -4.53
N LEU A 152 -7.12 15.29 -3.30
CA LEU A 152 -6.08 14.33 -2.90
C LEU A 152 -6.60 12.90 -2.84
N PHE A 153 -7.79 12.67 -3.39
CA PHE A 153 -8.39 11.36 -3.58
C PHE A 153 -8.31 10.90 -5.03
N ARG A 154 -8.42 9.59 -5.24
CA ARG A 154 -8.46 8.98 -6.59
C ARG A 154 -9.84 9.13 -7.21
N ARG A 155 -9.91 9.10 -8.55
CA ARG A 155 -11.19 9.13 -9.29
C ARG A 155 -12.12 7.96 -8.94
N SER A 156 -11.55 6.82 -8.54
CA SER A 156 -12.33 5.66 -8.13
C SER A 156 -11.62 4.83 -7.06
N TYR A 157 -12.41 4.21 -6.19
CA TYR A 157 -11.97 3.25 -5.18
C TYR A 157 -12.77 1.97 -5.31
N ASN A 158 -12.06 0.83 -5.30
CA ASN A 158 -12.66 -0.49 -5.15
C ASN A 158 -12.27 -1.01 -3.77
N LEU A 159 -13.21 -0.91 -2.83
CA LEU A 159 -13.02 -1.28 -1.44
C LEU A 159 -13.84 -2.53 -1.11
N SER A 160 -13.53 -3.14 0.02
CA SER A 160 -14.27 -4.28 0.55
C SER A 160 -15.10 -3.88 1.77
N ILE A 161 -16.15 -4.64 2.05
CA ILE A 161 -16.95 -4.47 3.27
C ILE A 161 -16.06 -4.44 4.53
N GLY A 162 -16.36 -3.49 5.41
CA GLY A 162 -15.65 -3.26 6.68
C GLY A 162 -14.35 -2.46 6.55
N GLU A 163 -13.89 -2.14 5.34
CA GLU A 163 -12.79 -1.17 5.16
C GLU A 163 -13.26 0.26 5.49
N GLU A 164 -12.31 1.19 5.50
CA GLU A 164 -12.59 2.62 5.67
C GLU A 164 -12.30 3.37 4.36
N LEU A 165 -13.20 4.29 4.01
CA LEU A 165 -12.99 5.23 2.92
C LEU A 165 -12.42 6.53 3.48
N HIS A 166 -11.28 6.95 2.93
CA HIS A 166 -10.61 8.21 3.26
C HIS A 166 -10.56 9.08 2.01
N LEU A 167 -11.25 10.21 2.03
CA LEU A 167 -11.25 11.20 0.96
C LEU A 167 -10.74 12.52 1.51
N GLU A 168 -9.75 13.10 0.84
CA GLU A 168 -9.10 14.33 1.28
C GLU A 168 -9.13 15.37 0.16
N CYS A 169 -9.58 16.57 0.51
CA CYS A 169 -9.86 17.64 -0.43
C CYS A 169 -9.52 19.00 0.17
N TYR A 170 -8.83 19.82 -0.61
CA TYR A 170 -8.54 21.20 -0.30
C TYR A 170 -9.07 22.09 -1.41
N ALA A 171 -9.23 23.38 -1.14
CA ALA A 171 -9.66 24.33 -2.16
C ALA A 171 -8.97 25.68 -1.93
N MET A 172 -8.65 26.33 -3.04
CA MET A 172 -8.13 27.70 -3.08
C MET A 172 -9.18 28.63 -3.72
N GLY A 173 -9.01 29.94 -3.56
CA GLY A 173 -9.95 30.94 -4.07
C GLY A 173 -9.99 32.17 -3.17
N LEU A 174 -10.42 33.31 -3.73
CA LEU A 174 -10.63 34.54 -2.97
C LEU A 174 -12.06 35.07 -3.20
N PRO A 175 -12.90 35.17 -2.14
CA PRO A 175 -12.66 34.78 -0.75
C PRO A 175 -12.45 33.27 -0.55
N SER A 176 -11.79 32.88 0.55
CA SER A 176 -11.53 31.48 0.88
C SER A 176 -12.82 30.65 0.89
N PRO A 177 -12.87 29.51 0.16
CA PRO A 177 -14.08 28.71 0.05
C PRO A 177 -14.39 27.90 1.31
N LYS A 178 -15.69 27.63 1.54
CA LYS A 178 -16.16 26.59 2.47
C LYS A 178 -16.22 25.26 1.72
N ILE A 179 -15.63 24.20 2.32
CA ILE A 179 -15.67 22.83 1.80
C ILE A 179 -16.84 22.07 2.44
N THR A 180 -17.60 21.37 1.62
CA THR A 180 -18.67 20.44 2.04
C THR A 180 -18.56 19.12 1.26
N TRP A 181 -19.02 18.03 1.87
CA TRP A 181 -19.03 16.70 1.26
C TRP A 181 -20.45 16.28 0.89
N ARG A 182 -20.68 15.92 -0.36
CA ARG A 182 -21.94 15.35 -0.85
C ARG A 182 -21.85 13.83 -0.92
N LEU A 183 -22.76 13.17 -0.22
CA LEU A 183 -22.90 11.70 -0.22
C LEU A 183 -23.69 11.22 -1.44
N PRO A 184 -23.61 9.91 -1.78
CA PRO A 184 -24.39 9.34 -2.89
C PRO A 184 -25.91 9.55 -2.77
N ASN A 185 -26.43 9.61 -1.55
CA ASN A 185 -27.84 9.86 -1.27
C ASN A 185 -28.24 11.35 -1.34
N GLY A 186 -27.31 12.25 -1.68
CA GLY A 186 -27.51 13.69 -1.76
C GLY A 186 -27.33 14.45 -0.44
N THR A 187 -27.06 13.77 0.67
CA THR A 187 -26.81 14.44 1.97
C THR A 187 -25.53 15.26 1.89
N LEU A 188 -25.60 16.52 2.35
CA LEU A 188 -24.44 17.39 2.51
C LEU A 188 -23.93 17.30 3.95
N LEU A 189 -22.63 17.05 4.10
CA LEU A 189 -21.96 17.00 5.39
C LEU A 189 -20.85 18.05 5.44
N ASP A 190 -20.79 18.73 6.58
CA ASP A 190 -19.67 19.55 7.01
C ASP A 190 -19.42 19.29 8.50
N LYS A 191 -18.42 19.96 9.08
CA LYS A 191 -18.10 19.80 10.51
C LYS A 191 -19.26 20.21 11.43
N GLU A 192 -20.16 21.08 10.99
CA GLU A 192 -21.26 21.64 11.80
C GLU A 192 -22.49 20.71 11.81
N ASN A 193 -22.77 20.05 10.70
CA ASN A 193 -23.95 19.21 10.51
C ASN A 193 -23.66 17.70 10.63
N LEU A 194 -22.44 17.34 11.02
CA LEU A 194 -22.06 15.95 11.24
C LEU A 194 -22.77 15.38 12.47
N ARG A 195 -23.81 14.57 12.25
CA ARG A 195 -24.38 13.71 13.31
C ARG A 195 -23.44 12.53 13.51
N THR A 196 -22.89 12.39 14.71
CA THR A 196 -21.92 11.34 15.04
C THR A 196 -22.46 9.95 14.69
N GLY A 197 -21.60 9.11 14.11
CA GLY A 197 -21.93 7.79 13.56
C GLY A 197 -20.73 7.23 12.80
N ARG A 198 -20.96 6.64 11.61
CA ARG A 198 -19.89 6.10 10.75
C ARG A 198 -19.08 7.16 9.99
N TYR A 199 -19.55 8.42 10.00
CA TYR A 199 -18.92 9.54 9.28
C TYR A 199 -18.07 10.39 10.23
N GLU A 200 -16.90 10.81 9.77
CA GLU A 200 -16.00 11.72 10.48
C GLU A 200 -15.40 12.73 9.49
N ILE A 201 -15.32 14.01 9.88
CA ILE A 201 -14.61 15.04 9.11
C ILE A 201 -13.47 15.58 9.98
N ARG A 202 -12.23 15.37 9.56
CA ARG A 202 -11.02 15.90 10.21
C ARG A 202 -10.53 17.14 9.49
N ASN A 203 -10.15 18.15 10.25
CA ASN A 203 -9.52 19.39 9.77
C ASN A 203 -10.27 20.09 8.63
N ASN A 204 -11.60 19.92 8.55
CA ASN A 204 -12.47 20.44 7.50
C ASN A 204 -12.17 19.96 6.06
N SER A 205 -11.22 19.02 5.88
CA SER A 205 -10.69 18.64 4.57
C SER A 205 -10.65 17.13 4.34
N ARG A 206 -10.58 16.32 5.40
CA ARG A 206 -10.52 14.85 5.29
C ARG A 206 -11.82 14.22 5.76
N PHE A 207 -12.59 13.68 4.83
CA PHE A 207 -13.78 12.88 5.08
C PHE A 207 -13.40 11.41 5.26
N ILE A 208 -13.91 10.81 6.33
CA ILE A 208 -13.70 9.42 6.71
C ILE A 208 -15.06 8.76 6.87
N LEU A 209 -15.27 7.67 6.13
CA LEU A 209 -16.41 6.78 6.30
C LEU A 209 -15.89 5.43 6.80
N ARG A 210 -16.24 5.10 8.04
CA ARG A 210 -15.86 3.86 8.70
C ARG A 210 -16.88 2.76 8.44
N TYR A 211 -16.43 1.51 8.52
CA TYR A 211 -17.30 0.33 8.44
C TYR A 211 -18.12 0.32 7.14
N LEU A 212 -17.46 0.21 5.98
CA LEU A 212 -18.15 0.25 4.68
C LEU A 212 -19.13 -0.93 4.52
N TYR A 213 -20.35 -0.62 4.06
CA TYR A 213 -21.36 -1.57 3.60
C TYR A 213 -21.48 -1.51 2.08
N GLU A 214 -22.07 -2.55 1.47
CA GLU A 214 -22.34 -2.57 0.02
C GLU A 214 -23.19 -1.38 -0.43
N SER A 215 -24.14 -0.95 0.42
CA SER A 215 -25.01 0.22 0.21
C SER A 215 -24.28 1.56 0.22
N ASP A 216 -23.03 1.63 0.69
CA ASP A 216 -22.19 2.83 0.62
C ASP A 216 -21.59 3.02 -0.79
N THR A 217 -21.82 2.09 -1.72
CA THR A 217 -21.42 2.25 -3.13
C THR A 217 -22.09 3.47 -3.74
N GLY A 218 -21.30 4.34 -4.36
CA GLY A 218 -21.82 5.51 -5.05
C GLY A 218 -20.79 6.59 -5.35
N ARG A 219 -21.30 7.76 -5.74
CA ARG A 219 -20.50 8.95 -6.03
C ARG A 219 -20.42 9.84 -4.80
N TYR A 220 -19.20 10.09 -4.33
CA TYR A 220 -18.90 11.05 -3.27
C TYR A 220 -18.28 12.28 -3.91
N SER A 221 -18.73 13.48 -3.53
CA SER A 221 -18.21 14.73 -4.07
C SER A 221 -17.71 15.66 -2.98
N CYS A 222 -16.55 16.28 -3.22
CA CYS A 222 -16.10 17.46 -2.49
C CYS A 222 -16.62 18.70 -3.23
N GLU A 223 -17.29 19.59 -2.52
CA GLU A 223 -17.86 20.83 -3.06
C GLU A 223 -17.21 22.02 -2.34
N ALA A 224 -16.67 22.95 -3.11
CA ALA A 224 -16.05 24.17 -2.59
C ALA A 224 -16.87 25.37 -3.05
N GLN A 225 -17.32 26.21 -2.12
CA GLN A 225 -18.19 27.35 -2.42
C GLN A 225 -17.69 28.64 -1.79
N SER A 226 -17.72 29.72 -2.57
CA SER A 226 -17.54 31.09 -2.08
C SER A 226 -18.53 32.03 -2.78
N VAL A 227 -18.54 33.31 -2.42
CA VAL A 227 -19.35 34.33 -3.11
C VAL A 227 -18.93 34.54 -4.56
N SER A 228 -17.74 34.09 -4.94
CA SER A 228 -17.17 34.26 -6.29
C SER A 228 -17.40 33.05 -7.20
N GLY A 229 -18.00 31.96 -6.68
CA GLY A 229 -18.36 30.80 -7.47
C GLY A 229 -18.38 29.51 -6.66
N PHE A 230 -18.37 28.39 -7.37
CA PHE A 230 -18.32 27.05 -6.79
C PHE A 230 -17.48 26.14 -7.70
N ASP A 231 -16.93 25.08 -7.10
CA ASP A 231 -16.25 24.01 -7.81
C ASP A 231 -16.60 22.66 -7.16
N THR A 232 -16.49 21.57 -7.92
CA THR A 232 -16.87 20.23 -7.45
C THR A 232 -16.03 19.14 -8.09
N GLU A 233 -15.46 18.28 -7.24
CA GLU A 233 -14.70 17.10 -7.66
C GLU A 233 -15.30 15.84 -7.03
N SER A 234 -15.32 14.75 -7.79
CA SER A 234 -15.99 13.52 -7.37
C SER A 234 -15.10 12.28 -7.44
N SER A 235 -15.36 11.34 -6.54
CA SER A 235 -14.83 9.97 -6.59
C SER A 235 -15.97 8.96 -6.68
N ILE A 236 -15.75 7.90 -7.47
CA ILE A 236 -16.67 6.75 -7.55
C ILE A 236 -16.16 5.66 -6.60
N VAL A 237 -16.97 5.31 -5.61
CA VAL A 237 -16.64 4.28 -4.62
C VAL A 237 -17.49 3.05 -4.90
N THR A 238 -16.85 1.91 -5.06
CA THR A 238 -17.50 0.61 -5.19
C THR A 238 -17.07 -0.27 -4.01
N VAL A 239 -18.04 -0.68 -3.20
CA VAL A 239 -17.83 -1.57 -2.06
C VAL A 239 -18.24 -2.98 -2.46
N ASN A 240 -17.26 -3.88 -2.55
CA ASN A 240 -17.48 -5.27 -2.89
C ASN A 240 -17.52 -6.13 -1.63
N ASN A 241 -18.20 -7.27 -1.74
CA ASN A 241 -18.08 -8.29 -0.72
C ASN A 241 -16.66 -8.89 -0.72
N LYS A 242 -16.23 -9.41 0.43
CA LYS A 242 -14.92 -10.08 0.55
C LYS A 242 -14.88 -11.32 -0.35
N PRO A 243 -13.77 -11.59 -1.08
CA PRO A 243 -13.72 -12.66 -2.08
C PRO A 243 -13.50 -14.06 -1.47
N VAL A 244 -14.17 -14.36 -0.34
CA VAL A 244 -14.05 -15.65 0.34
C VAL A 244 -15.27 -16.50 -0.01
N ARG A 245 -15.03 -17.71 -0.53
CA ARG A 245 -16.07 -18.69 -0.86
C ARG A 245 -15.82 -19.99 -0.14
N ILE A 246 -16.89 -20.64 0.28
CA ILE A 246 -16.88 -21.97 0.89
C ILE A 246 -16.98 -23.01 -0.22
N SER A 247 -16.18 -24.07 -0.14
CA SER A 247 -16.28 -25.27 -0.96
C SER A 247 -16.28 -26.52 -0.09
N ALA A 248 -17.13 -27.50 -0.42
CA ALA A 248 -17.08 -28.82 0.21
C ALA A 248 -15.88 -29.61 -0.33
N GLU A 249 -15.03 -30.14 0.55
CA GLU A 249 -13.88 -30.99 0.19
C GLU A 249 -14.21 -32.47 0.41
N TYR A 250 -14.78 -32.81 1.57
CA TYR A 250 -15.23 -34.17 1.90
C TYR A 250 -16.61 -34.13 2.54
N VAL A 251 -17.49 -35.06 2.16
CA VAL A 251 -18.85 -35.19 2.69
C VAL A 251 -19.09 -36.65 3.04
N ALA A 252 -19.42 -36.91 4.31
CA ALA A 252 -19.79 -38.22 4.83
C ALA A 252 -21.14 -38.11 5.55
N GLY A 253 -21.64 -39.23 6.09
CA GLY A 253 -22.91 -39.24 6.85
C GLY A 253 -22.85 -38.46 8.15
N ASN A 254 -21.69 -38.47 8.83
CA ASN A 254 -21.54 -37.86 10.16
C ASN A 254 -20.52 -36.72 10.23
N PHE A 255 -19.84 -36.39 9.13
CA PHE A 255 -18.90 -35.28 9.07
C PHE A 255 -18.86 -34.62 7.69
N ILE A 256 -18.55 -33.32 7.67
CA ILE A 256 -18.29 -32.53 6.46
C ILE A 256 -16.97 -31.80 6.66
N THR A 257 -16.08 -31.84 5.67
CA THR A 257 -14.91 -30.96 5.61
C THR A 257 -15.15 -29.90 4.57
N ILE A 258 -15.13 -28.63 5.00
CA ILE A 258 -15.18 -27.49 4.08
C ILE A 258 -13.81 -26.84 3.99
N SER A 259 -13.50 -26.30 2.82
CA SER A 259 -12.38 -25.42 2.57
C SER A 259 -12.87 -24.03 2.20
N TRP A 260 -12.02 -23.03 2.42
CA TRP A 260 -12.23 -21.66 1.96
C TRP A 260 -10.93 -21.15 1.35
N ASN A 261 -11.00 -20.07 0.58
CA ASN A 261 -9.83 -19.45 -0.07
C ASN A 261 -9.34 -20.21 -1.32
N GLY A 262 -9.86 -19.84 -2.49
CA GLY A 262 -9.36 -20.33 -3.78
C GLY A 262 -7.96 -19.79 -4.07
N THR A 263 -6.94 -20.65 -4.06
CA THR A 263 -5.60 -20.56 -4.69
C THR A 263 -4.86 -19.21 -4.84
N ARG A 264 -5.18 -18.13 -4.10
CA ARG A 264 -4.37 -16.89 -4.08
C ARG A 264 -4.08 -16.46 -2.64
N ASN A 265 -2.80 -16.63 -2.30
CA ASN A 265 -1.97 -15.91 -1.31
C ASN A 265 -2.65 -15.32 -0.07
N GLN A 266 -2.33 -15.93 1.09
CA GLN A 266 -2.04 -15.29 2.38
C GLN A 266 -2.88 -14.05 2.77
N TRP A 267 -4.20 -14.16 2.78
CA TRP A 267 -5.04 -13.21 3.51
C TRP A 267 -5.20 -13.65 4.97
N SER A 268 -5.14 -12.67 5.86
CA SER A 268 -5.41 -12.88 7.28
C SER A 268 -6.91 -13.16 7.47
N MET A 269 -7.25 -14.35 7.97
CA MET A 269 -8.61 -14.71 8.38
C MET A 269 -9.01 -14.09 9.74
N THR A 270 -8.19 -13.19 10.29
CA THR A 270 -8.53 -12.48 11.54
C THR A 270 -9.89 -11.80 11.42
N GLY A 271 -10.79 -12.08 12.36
CA GLY A 271 -12.14 -11.53 12.38
C GLY A 271 -13.17 -12.31 11.55
N TYR A 272 -12.82 -13.43 10.92
CA TYR A 272 -13.83 -14.29 10.29
C TYR A 272 -14.29 -15.41 11.22
N GLU A 273 -15.53 -15.82 11.04
CA GLU A 273 -16.16 -16.93 11.73
C GLU A 273 -16.94 -17.79 10.71
N ILE A 274 -17.07 -19.09 10.98
CA ILE A 274 -18.02 -19.94 10.27
C ILE A 274 -19.24 -20.13 11.15
N HIS A 275 -20.39 -19.72 10.65
CA HIS A 275 -21.68 -19.92 11.27
C HIS A 275 -22.38 -21.08 10.55
N TYR A 276 -22.80 -22.11 11.27
CA TYR A 276 -23.49 -23.24 10.65
C TYR A 276 -24.70 -23.73 11.46
N LYS A 277 -25.69 -24.29 10.77
CA LYS A 277 -26.88 -24.91 11.37
C LYS A 277 -27.59 -25.86 10.40
N PRO A 278 -28.39 -26.84 10.88
CA PRO A 278 -29.29 -27.60 10.03
C PRO A 278 -30.34 -26.67 9.40
N LEU A 279 -30.74 -26.92 8.15
CA LEU A 279 -31.71 -26.10 7.45
C LEU A 279 -33.12 -26.26 8.02
N ASP A 280 -33.46 -27.47 8.44
CA ASP A 280 -34.78 -27.83 8.98
C ASP A 280 -34.95 -27.40 10.46
N ASN A 281 -33.88 -26.88 11.06
CA ASN A 281 -33.86 -26.45 12.45
C ASN A 281 -33.86 -24.91 12.55
N SER A 282 -34.78 -24.37 13.35
CA SER A 282 -34.91 -22.94 13.63
C SER A 282 -33.94 -22.43 14.70
N GLU A 283 -33.07 -23.29 15.23
CA GLU A 283 -32.06 -22.93 16.22
C GLU A 283 -31.01 -21.91 15.73
N LYS A 284 -30.32 -21.31 16.71
CA LYS A 284 -29.24 -20.34 16.51
C LYS A 284 -28.04 -21.00 15.81
N PHE A 285 -27.32 -20.19 15.04
CA PHE A 285 -26.06 -20.63 14.42
C PHE A 285 -25.05 -21.09 15.47
N GLN A 286 -24.39 -22.21 15.17
CA GLN A 286 -23.17 -22.62 15.86
C GLN A 286 -21.97 -21.90 15.22
N ILE A 287 -21.02 -21.44 16.03
CA ILE A 287 -19.96 -20.51 15.61
C ILE A 287 -18.59 -21.16 15.76
N ILE A 288 -17.79 -21.13 14.69
CA ILE A 288 -16.39 -21.56 14.67
C ILE A 288 -15.50 -20.35 14.34
N PRO A 289 -14.69 -19.85 15.28
CA PRO A 289 -13.80 -18.72 15.00
C PRO A 289 -12.63 -19.12 14.10
N LEU A 290 -12.39 -18.35 13.03
CA LEU A 290 -11.29 -18.57 12.10
C LEU A 290 -10.04 -17.76 12.53
N ASP A 291 -9.43 -18.17 13.64
CA ASP A 291 -8.18 -17.62 14.17
C ASP A 291 -6.98 -17.97 13.25
N ARG A 292 -5.95 -17.11 13.24
CA ARG A 292 -4.58 -17.35 12.69
C ARG A 292 -3.98 -18.72 13.06
N ARG A 293 -4.44 -19.38 14.14
CA ARG A 293 -4.01 -20.72 14.56
C ARG A 293 -4.49 -21.84 13.63
N LEU A 294 -5.54 -21.63 12.84
CA LEU A 294 -5.92 -22.54 11.76
C LEU A 294 -4.93 -22.36 10.61
N ARG A 295 -3.79 -23.06 10.67
CA ARG A 295 -2.78 -23.07 9.60
C ARG A 295 -3.30 -23.65 8.28
N GLN A 296 -4.48 -24.26 8.29
CA GLN A 296 -5.11 -24.89 7.14
C GLN A 296 -6.40 -24.12 6.80
N PHE A 297 -6.59 -23.79 5.52
CA PHE A 297 -7.81 -23.13 5.02
C PHE A 297 -8.99 -24.10 4.86
N ARG A 298 -9.16 -24.98 5.85
CA ARG A 298 -10.21 -26.00 5.91
C ARG A 298 -10.56 -26.35 7.35
N TYR A 299 -11.78 -26.81 7.55
CA TYR A 299 -12.30 -27.24 8.85
C TYR A 299 -13.22 -28.44 8.68
N THR A 300 -13.09 -29.42 9.58
CA THR A 300 -13.91 -30.63 9.60
C THR A 300 -14.94 -30.53 10.73
N PHE A 301 -16.21 -30.50 10.35
CA PHE A 301 -17.36 -30.56 11.23
C PHE A 301 -17.72 -32.02 11.46
N THR A 302 -17.76 -32.46 12.72
CA THR A 302 -18.09 -33.82 13.13
C THR A 302 -19.41 -33.86 13.88
N ASN A 303 -19.95 -35.06 14.14
CA ASN A 303 -21.21 -35.28 14.84
C ASN A 303 -22.41 -34.62 14.13
N LEU A 304 -22.39 -34.62 12.79
CA LEU A 304 -23.52 -34.21 11.98
C LEU A 304 -24.51 -35.37 11.83
N SER A 305 -25.79 -35.05 11.64
CA SER A 305 -26.81 -36.06 11.37
C SER A 305 -26.73 -36.52 9.91
N PRO A 306 -26.85 -37.82 9.61
CA PRO A 306 -26.96 -38.33 8.24
C PRO A 306 -28.15 -37.74 7.48
N LEU A 307 -28.06 -37.70 6.14
CA LEU A 307 -29.11 -37.23 5.24
C LEU A 307 -29.71 -35.85 5.59
N THR A 308 -28.94 -35.00 6.25
CA THR A 308 -29.39 -33.70 6.76
C THR A 308 -28.69 -32.58 6.02
N THR A 309 -29.45 -31.57 5.57
CA THR A 309 -28.87 -30.40 4.90
C THR A 309 -28.46 -29.35 5.92
N TYR A 310 -27.18 -28.98 5.90
CA TYR A 310 -26.62 -27.93 6.74
C TYR A 310 -26.30 -26.69 5.90
N MET A 311 -26.61 -25.52 6.45
CA MET A 311 -26.20 -24.23 5.91
C MET A 311 -24.91 -23.80 6.61
N PHE A 312 -23.86 -23.53 5.83
CA PHE A 312 -22.58 -23.01 6.30
C PHE A 312 -22.38 -21.60 5.74
N CYS A 313 -22.09 -20.63 6.61
CA CYS A 313 -21.85 -19.25 6.26
C CYS A 313 -20.50 -18.78 6.80
N ILE A 314 -19.68 -18.15 5.95
CA ILE A 314 -18.52 -17.38 6.41
C ILE A 314 -19.01 -15.98 6.70
N VAL A 315 -18.78 -15.53 7.92
CA VAL A 315 -19.17 -14.22 8.44
C VAL A 315 -17.90 -13.47 8.82
N TYR A 316 -17.83 -12.20 8.45
CA TYR A 316 -16.78 -11.30 8.93
C TYR A 316 -17.34 -10.49 10.10
N VAL A 317 -16.70 -10.63 11.25
CA VAL A 317 -17.03 -9.94 12.49
C VAL A 317 -16.10 -8.74 12.62
N PHE A 318 -16.70 -7.57 12.78
CA PHE A 318 -15.96 -6.34 13.03
C PHE A 318 -16.61 -5.59 14.18
N GLU A 319 -15.90 -5.53 15.31
CA GLU A 319 -16.45 -5.03 16.58
C GLU A 319 -17.75 -5.77 16.96
N THR A 320 -18.91 -5.13 16.84
CA THR A 320 -20.23 -5.71 17.12
C THR A 320 -21.02 -6.07 15.87
N GLU A 321 -20.51 -5.73 14.69
CA GLU A 321 -21.21 -5.92 13.41
C GLU A 321 -20.83 -7.25 12.75
N LEU A 322 -21.82 -7.93 12.18
CA LEU A 322 -21.69 -9.22 11.51
C LEU A 322 -22.01 -9.05 10.03
N TYR A 323 -21.03 -9.36 9.17
CA TYR A 323 -21.16 -9.26 7.73
C TYR A 323 -21.13 -10.65 7.10
N THR A 324 -22.26 -11.12 6.59
CA THR A 324 -22.33 -12.40 5.88
C THR A 324 -21.60 -12.30 4.53
N VAL A 325 -20.48 -13.01 4.40
CA VAL A 325 -19.64 -12.97 3.19
C VAL A 325 -20.13 -13.98 2.16
N HIS A 326 -20.33 -15.23 2.57
CA HIS A 326 -20.79 -16.28 1.67
C HIS A 326 -21.47 -17.41 2.44
N CYS A 327 -22.60 -17.91 1.94
CA CYS A 327 -23.27 -19.09 2.47
C CYS A 327 -23.38 -20.19 1.42
N THR A 328 -23.32 -21.44 1.85
CA THR A 328 -23.58 -22.62 1.01
C THR A 328 -24.34 -23.67 1.80
N ASN A 329 -25.21 -24.42 1.12
CA ASN A 329 -25.92 -25.56 1.70
C ASN A 329 -25.20 -26.85 1.28
N ILE A 330 -24.97 -27.75 2.23
CA ILE A 330 -24.31 -29.04 2.00
C ILE A 330 -25.10 -30.11 2.74
N THR A 331 -25.49 -31.18 2.05
CA THR A 331 -26.22 -32.31 2.61
C THR A 331 -25.25 -33.43 2.98
N THR A 332 -25.35 -33.96 4.20
CA THR A 332 -24.57 -35.13 4.65
C THR A 332 -24.99 -36.39 3.89
N GLY A 333 -24.06 -37.33 3.78
CA GLY A 333 -24.31 -38.63 3.15
C GLY A 333 -25.20 -39.54 3.99
N ASP A 334 -25.39 -40.76 3.51
CA ASP A 334 -25.98 -41.85 4.29
C ASP A 334 -24.95 -42.41 5.30
N GLU A 335 -25.42 -42.94 6.42
CA GLU A 335 -24.60 -43.55 7.47
C GLU A 335 -23.96 -44.87 6.98
N ASP A 336 -24.59 -45.51 5.98
CA ASP A 336 -24.21 -46.82 5.42
C ASP A 336 -23.03 -46.80 4.43
N LEU A 337 -22.21 -45.74 4.43
CA LEU A 337 -20.94 -45.67 3.69
C LEU A 337 -19.74 -45.44 4.61
N SER A 338 -19.72 -46.12 5.76
CA SER A 338 -18.46 -46.51 6.36
C SER A 338 -17.83 -47.63 5.51
N THR A 339 -16.70 -47.34 4.85
CA THR A 339 -15.76 -48.26 4.13
C THR A 339 -15.62 -48.21 2.59
N THR A 340 -15.86 -47.08 1.91
CA THR A 340 -15.27 -46.89 0.56
C THR A 340 -14.46 -45.61 0.39
N GLY A 341 -13.70 -45.25 1.43
CA GLY A 341 -12.66 -44.20 1.37
C GLY A 341 -11.25 -44.69 1.75
N ILE A 342 -11.09 -45.93 2.23
CA ILE A 342 -9.78 -46.49 2.63
C ILE A 342 -9.65 -47.93 2.09
N THR A 343 -9.87 -48.15 0.81
CA THR A 343 -9.49 -49.40 0.12
C THR A 343 -9.22 -49.17 -1.36
N HIS A 344 -8.37 -48.21 -1.71
CA HIS A 344 -7.70 -48.23 -3.03
C HIS A 344 -6.33 -47.55 -2.99
N ILE A 345 -5.51 -47.86 -1.98
CA ILE A 345 -4.08 -48.00 -2.28
C ILE A 345 -4.02 -49.30 -3.07
N ASN A 346 -3.95 -49.18 -4.39
CA ASN A 346 -3.85 -50.29 -5.33
C ASN A 346 -2.90 -51.36 -4.77
N SER A 347 -3.44 -52.50 -4.34
CA SER A 347 -2.68 -53.72 -4.07
C SER A 347 -1.85 -54.13 -5.29
N LYS A 348 -2.19 -53.62 -6.48
CA LYS A 348 -1.40 -53.70 -7.71
C LYS A 348 -0.15 -52.81 -7.74
N MET A 349 -0.11 -51.67 -7.03
CA MET A 349 1.06 -50.78 -7.00
C MET A 349 2.13 -51.26 -6.00
N ILE A 350 1.72 -51.84 -4.86
CA ILE A 350 2.67 -52.43 -3.90
C ILE A 350 3.27 -53.72 -4.47
N VAL A 351 2.47 -54.57 -5.14
CA VAL A 351 2.99 -55.76 -5.84
C VAL A 351 3.86 -55.34 -7.02
N GLY A 352 3.52 -54.29 -7.77
CA GLY A 352 4.33 -53.78 -8.88
C GLY A 352 5.69 -53.19 -8.47
N VAL A 353 5.74 -52.43 -7.37
CA VAL A 353 6.99 -51.83 -6.87
C VAL A 353 7.87 -52.89 -6.20
N VAL A 354 7.30 -53.82 -5.43
CA VAL A 354 8.07 -54.92 -4.80
C VAL A 354 8.60 -55.90 -5.85
N THR A 355 7.82 -56.25 -6.87
CA THR A 355 8.30 -57.12 -7.97
C THR A 355 9.36 -56.44 -8.84
N SER A 356 9.26 -55.13 -9.07
CA SER A 356 10.25 -54.37 -9.84
C SER A 356 11.59 -54.24 -9.09
N ILE A 357 11.55 -54.00 -7.76
CA ILE A 357 12.76 -53.96 -6.92
C ILE A 357 13.39 -55.36 -6.83
N PHE A 358 12.59 -56.42 -6.71
CA PHE A 358 13.11 -57.80 -6.69
C PHE A 358 13.73 -58.21 -8.02
N MET A 359 13.14 -57.82 -9.16
CA MET A 359 13.72 -58.06 -10.50
C MET A 359 15.02 -57.28 -10.72
N LEU A 360 15.11 -56.03 -10.26
CA LEU A 360 16.35 -55.24 -10.33
C LEU A 360 17.47 -55.83 -9.43
N LEU A 361 17.13 -56.36 -8.26
CA LEU A 361 18.07 -57.06 -7.39
C LEU A 361 18.55 -58.39 -8.01
N ILE A 362 17.67 -59.15 -8.66
CA ILE A 362 18.03 -60.36 -9.40
C ILE A 362 18.94 -60.04 -10.60
N LEU A 363 18.62 -59.00 -11.38
CA LEU A 363 19.47 -58.53 -12.48
C LEU A 363 20.84 -58.05 -11.98
N GLY A 364 20.89 -57.31 -10.87
CA GLY A 364 22.15 -56.92 -10.22
C GLY A 364 22.98 -58.12 -9.77
N CYS A 365 22.35 -59.15 -9.19
CA CYS A 365 23.01 -60.41 -8.84
C CYS A 365 23.52 -61.17 -10.07
N CYS A 366 22.75 -61.25 -11.16
CA CYS A 366 23.18 -61.89 -12.41
C CYS A 366 24.40 -61.18 -13.02
N VAL A 367 24.44 -59.85 -13.05
CA VAL A 367 25.60 -59.07 -13.54
C VAL A 367 26.83 -59.29 -12.67
N LEU A 368 26.67 -59.39 -11.35
CA LEU A 368 27.79 -59.70 -10.43
C LEU A 368 28.30 -61.13 -10.59
N VAL A 369 27.42 -62.10 -10.87
CA VAL A 369 27.81 -63.49 -11.17
C VAL A 369 28.53 -63.56 -12.52
N VAL A 370 28.04 -62.89 -13.56
CA VAL A 370 28.72 -62.83 -14.87
C VAL A 370 30.08 -62.14 -14.78
N ARG A 371 30.21 -61.06 -13.97
CA ARG A 371 31.51 -60.42 -13.70
C ARG A 371 32.47 -61.31 -12.89
N ARG A 372 31.97 -62.14 -11.97
CA ARG A 372 32.79 -63.13 -11.24
C ARG A 372 33.21 -64.30 -12.11
N VAL A 373 32.40 -64.70 -13.09
CA VAL A 373 32.74 -65.78 -14.05
C VAL A 373 33.65 -65.28 -15.17
N GLY A 374 33.50 -64.01 -15.61
CA GLY A 374 34.39 -63.37 -16.57
C GLY A 374 35.82 -63.16 -16.06
N LYS A 375 35.99 -62.76 -14.79
CA LYS A 375 37.32 -62.60 -14.16
C LYS A 375 38.05 -63.92 -13.86
N ARG A 376 37.43 -65.08 -14.10
CA ARG A 376 38.01 -66.41 -13.82
C ARG A 376 38.61 -67.09 -15.05
N LYS A 377 38.60 -66.44 -16.23
CA LYS A 377 39.09 -67.02 -17.50
C LYS A 377 40.46 -66.51 -17.98
N ASP A 378 41.09 -65.56 -17.29
CA ASP A 378 42.31 -64.88 -17.79
C ASP A 378 43.65 -65.38 -17.18
N TYR A 379 43.75 -66.67 -16.83
CA TYR A 379 45.03 -67.27 -16.46
C TYR A 379 45.25 -68.56 -17.26
N LEU A 380 45.91 -68.45 -18.41
CA LEU A 380 46.83 -69.42 -19.03
C LEU A 380 47.28 -68.89 -20.42
N GLU A 381 48.48 -68.31 -20.43
CA GLU A 381 49.35 -67.97 -21.59
C GLU A 381 50.07 -69.25 -22.13
N PRO A 382 51.02 -69.24 -23.12
CA PRO A 382 51.57 -68.16 -23.97
C PRO A 382 51.82 -68.54 -25.46
N LEU A 383 52.32 -67.60 -26.30
CA LEU A 383 53.63 -67.67 -27.00
C LEU A 383 53.79 -66.73 -28.22
N TYR A 384 54.94 -66.04 -28.21
CA TYR A 384 55.88 -65.77 -29.32
C TYR A 384 55.88 -64.43 -30.10
N SER A 385 56.80 -63.57 -29.62
CA SER A 385 57.81 -62.71 -30.26
C SER A 385 57.79 -62.37 -31.76
N LYS A 386 58.08 -61.08 -32.04
CA LYS A 386 59.31 -60.59 -32.71
C LYS A 386 59.44 -59.09 -32.39
N ASP A 387 60.47 -58.66 -31.67
CA ASP A 387 61.76 -58.14 -32.19
C ASP A 387 61.52 -56.96 -33.16
N THR A 388 62.05 -55.75 -32.96
CA THR A 388 63.37 -55.34 -32.47
C THR A 388 63.36 -53.83 -32.18
N GLU A 389 64.05 -53.43 -31.10
CA GLU A 389 65.04 -52.32 -30.97
C GLU A 389 64.90 -51.02 -31.82
N SER A 390 65.25 -49.81 -31.36
CA SER A 390 65.88 -49.29 -30.13
C SER A 390 66.02 -47.75 -30.26
N LEU A 391 66.42 -47.11 -29.14
CA LEU A 391 66.97 -45.75 -28.95
C LEU A 391 65.98 -44.56 -28.90
N ILE A 392 66.11 -43.57 -28.02
CA ILE A 392 66.55 -43.39 -26.61
C ILE A 392 66.25 -41.90 -26.31
N ASP A 393 65.80 -41.65 -25.08
CA ASP A 393 65.84 -40.40 -24.29
C ASP A 393 65.43 -39.04 -24.87
N VAL A 394 64.59 -38.32 -24.11
CA VAL A 394 65.02 -37.26 -23.16
C VAL A 394 63.79 -36.42 -22.79
N ILE A 395 63.50 -36.31 -21.49
CA ILE A 395 62.73 -35.20 -20.91
C ILE A 395 63.75 -34.23 -20.29
N PRO A 396 63.59 -32.91 -20.45
CA PRO A 396 64.11 -31.99 -19.46
C PRO A 396 63.07 -31.02 -18.86
N LEU A 397 63.34 -30.76 -17.58
CA LEU A 397 62.74 -29.94 -16.52
C LEU A 397 62.58 -28.42 -16.78
N GLU A 398 61.60 -27.84 -16.06
CA GLU A 398 61.56 -26.59 -15.22
C GLU A 398 62.63 -25.49 -15.42
N SER A 399 62.39 -24.17 -15.29
CA SER A 399 61.60 -23.32 -14.37
C SER A 399 61.59 -21.87 -14.96
N MET A 400 60.90 -20.81 -14.52
CA MET A 400 60.89 -20.17 -13.19
C MET A 400 60.07 -18.82 -13.24
N TYR A 401 59.63 -18.35 -12.06
CA TYR A 401 59.03 -17.05 -11.66
C TYR A 401 57.52 -16.81 -11.93
N GLN A 402 56.59 -16.87 -10.96
CA GLN A 402 56.36 -16.25 -9.61
C GLN A 402 55.74 -14.84 -9.58
N GLY A 403 54.71 -14.71 -8.70
CA GLY A 403 54.16 -13.47 -8.14
C GLY A 403 52.64 -13.34 -8.32
N GLN A 404 51.75 -14.02 -7.58
CA GLN A 404 51.29 -13.75 -6.19
C GLN A 404 50.85 -12.27 -5.99
N THR A 405 49.69 -11.89 -5.46
CA THR A 405 48.92 -12.43 -4.33
C THR A 405 47.42 -12.10 -4.40
N THR A 406 46.65 -12.93 -3.70
CA THR A 406 45.19 -13.07 -3.62
C THR A 406 44.61 -12.31 -2.38
N PRO A 407 43.43 -12.65 -1.80
CA PRO A 407 42.31 -11.70 -1.64
C PRO A 407 41.74 -11.78 -0.19
N ALA A 408 40.40 -11.87 -0.07
CA ALA A 408 39.62 -12.42 1.04
C ALA A 408 39.22 -11.44 2.18
N ALA A 409 38.04 -11.53 2.78
CA ALA A 409 36.93 -12.47 2.61
C ALA A 409 35.70 -12.03 3.45
N CYS A 410 34.53 -12.54 3.04
CA CYS A 410 33.46 -13.18 3.85
C CYS A 410 32.78 -12.40 4.98
N SER A 411 31.60 -12.78 5.49
CA SER A 411 30.51 -13.67 5.10
C SER A 411 29.45 -13.52 6.21
N SER A 412 28.26 -13.98 5.88
CA SER A 412 26.99 -14.03 6.61
C SER A 412 26.93 -14.70 8.00
N ARG A 413 25.81 -14.41 8.69
CA ARG A 413 24.93 -15.25 9.55
C ARG A 413 24.98 -15.13 11.09
N THR A 414 23.81 -14.70 11.61
CA THR A 414 22.97 -15.27 12.70
C THR A 414 23.55 -15.52 14.10
N SER A 415 23.01 -14.86 15.14
CA SER A 415 22.08 -15.41 16.15
C SER A 415 22.04 -14.62 17.47
N LEU A 416 20.81 -14.39 17.97
CA LEU A 416 20.33 -14.38 19.38
C LEU A 416 21.31 -14.13 20.54
N ILE A 417 20.94 -13.20 21.44
CA ILE A 417 20.93 -13.35 22.92
C ILE A 417 20.02 -12.26 23.53
N GLN A 418 19.16 -12.66 24.48
CA GLN A 418 18.45 -11.81 25.45
C GLN A 418 19.39 -11.33 26.56
N SER A 419 19.22 -10.11 27.08
CA SER A 419 18.87 -9.81 28.49
C SER A 419 19.29 -8.39 28.91
N GLN A 420 18.33 -7.70 29.56
CA GLN A 420 18.46 -6.76 30.68
C GLN A 420 19.53 -5.64 30.64
N ASP A 421 19.06 -4.38 30.59
CA ASP A 421 18.86 -3.54 31.78
C ASP A 421 17.76 -2.49 31.53
#